data_AF-A0A0C3Q9B0-F1
#
_entry.id   AF-A0A0C3Q9B0-F1
#
_cell.length_a   1.000
_cell.length_b   1.000
_cell.length_c   1.000
_cell.angle_alpha   90.00
_cell.angle_beta   90.00
_cell.angle_gamma   90.00
#
_symmetry.space_group_name_H-M   'P 1'
#
loop_
_entity.id
_entity.type
_entity.pdbx_description
1 polymer ?
#
loop_
_entity_poly.entity_id
_entity_poly.type
_entity_poly.pdbx_seq_one_letter_code
_entity_poly.pdbx_strand_id
1 'polypeptide(L)'
;MGDQQKAMTRCQKSQRQEACAQRATPNNTASPLPEPIGSIISLPHLCVYYSYYTLFNAIRKGNRSDCGSNRLRLCPQHGTNSKSIGNDESIIGNDKTIIADGKNILRDGVRPQLEHGTGSDGENIGDDKSIGDDETIITDGETIIGVGVMTNTIPFHDVKTNAIVINRVIQGHLPSVTEDARMSLIRALCSLMVRCWSMNPDKRPTAEECRKLISWMPMIIPAPSRAIDEDLSQLRHAELLNQLGNMYRKQADYPSALNSFTEALDIYTTHNDNRGQAETLRHLGDVHRFRNESAEAAKFYLEALQINADLGDESQRASVLFGLAETHQSRSEYGEAIKLYSECLQIYTNAGRKRDRAAALWGLAKVHRDQAEYSEATHLYSEALQIYTDVGDLRERALTLLGLAEVHRFQHECTEALNLFSEALQAFTDVGDHNSRASTLWSLAEVYRDQREYSEASKLYSEALQIRTEIGDRRGRGTALWGLAEVHRAVQEYAEAIQMYSEAMQIFTDVGDQASRAETLVSLAGIHQKQGHSGEAISLYTEASEVLEEMGNSRGASEALENAAYIRKTLQESATDSAATVKVGEDPLPNSG
;
A
#
# COMPACT_ATOMS: atom_id res chain seq x y z
N MET A 1 -47.54 18.88 -17.99
CA MET A 1 -47.53 17.76 -18.95
C MET A 1 -47.03 18.16 -20.36
N GLY A 2 -47.27 19.38 -20.86
CA GLY A 2 -46.76 19.82 -22.18
C GLY A 2 -45.22 19.90 -22.32
N ASP A 3 -44.49 20.24 -21.25
CA ASP A 3 -43.02 20.38 -21.33
C ASP A 3 -42.24 19.06 -21.19
N GLN A 4 -42.83 18.05 -20.54
CA GLN A 4 -42.27 16.70 -20.51
C GLN A 4 -42.37 16.00 -21.87
N GLN A 5 -43.43 16.27 -22.63
CA GLN A 5 -43.60 15.72 -23.98
C GLN A 5 -42.61 16.36 -24.97
N LYS A 6 -42.32 17.67 -24.83
CA LYS A 6 -41.31 18.37 -25.65
C LYS A 6 -39.88 17.93 -25.36
N ALA A 7 -39.55 17.61 -24.10
CA ALA A 7 -38.24 17.07 -23.72
C ALA A 7 -38.00 15.63 -24.22
N MET A 8 -39.02 14.75 -24.13
CA MET A 8 -38.94 13.39 -24.67
C MET A 8 -38.83 13.38 -26.20
N THR A 9 -39.52 14.31 -26.90
CA THR A 9 -39.46 14.41 -28.36
C THR A 9 -38.10 14.93 -28.86
N ARG A 10 -37.40 15.77 -28.07
CA ARG A 10 -36.02 16.21 -28.37
C ARG A 10 -34.99 15.08 -28.15
N CYS A 11 -35.16 14.28 -27.10
CA CYS A 11 -34.30 13.13 -26.83
C CYS A 11 -34.44 12.02 -27.90
N GLN A 12 -35.67 11.73 -28.33
CA GLN A 12 -35.93 10.77 -29.41
C GLN A 12 -35.47 11.25 -30.80
N LYS A 13 -35.41 12.57 -31.05
CA LYS A 13 -34.85 13.12 -32.30
C LYS A 13 -33.31 13.02 -32.33
N SER A 14 -32.63 13.21 -31.19
CA SER A 14 -31.18 13.03 -31.05
C SER A 14 -30.77 11.57 -31.31
N GLN A 15 -31.51 10.62 -30.72
CA GLN A 15 -31.22 9.18 -30.89
C GLN A 15 -31.54 8.64 -32.31
N ARG A 16 -32.49 9.26 -33.03
CA ARG A 16 -32.72 8.93 -34.46
C ARG A 16 -31.64 9.45 -35.40
N GLN A 17 -30.95 10.54 -35.05
CA GLN A 17 -29.81 11.05 -35.82
C GLN A 17 -28.57 10.15 -35.66
N GLU A 18 -28.31 9.64 -34.45
CA GLU A 18 -27.26 8.63 -34.22
C GLU A 18 -27.55 7.30 -34.92
N ALA A 19 -28.81 6.85 -34.94
CA ALA A 19 -29.20 5.62 -35.64
C ALA A 19 -29.20 5.76 -37.19
N CYS A 20 -29.37 6.97 -37.74
CA CYS A 20 -29.23 7.22 -39.19
C CYS A 20 -27.76 7.29 -39.63
N ALA A 21 -26.84 7.74 -38.77
CA ALA A 21 -25.41 7.75 -39.07
C ALA A 21 -24.80 6.33 -39.16
N GLN A 22 -25.44 5.33 -38.57
CA GLN A 22 -24.97 3.93 -38.57
C GLN A 22 -25.54 3.06 -39.71
N ARG A 23 -26.31 3.62 -40.66
CA ARG A 23 -26.97 2.84 -41.75
C ARG A 23 -26.63 3.25 -43.18
N ALA A 24 -25.52 3.94 -43.41
CA ALA A 24 -25.04 4.24 -44.77
C ALA A 24 -23.58 3.78 -44.97
N THR A 25 -23.41 2.56 -45.48
CA THR A 25 -22.56 2.14 -46.63
C THR A 25 -22.05 0.69 -46.44
N PRO A 26 -22.41 -0.25 -47.33
CA PRO A 26 -21.75 -1.54 -47.48
C PRO A 26 -20.68 -1.51 -48.60
N ASN A 27 -19.68 -2.39 -48.46
CA ASN A 27 -18.72 -2.91 -49.45
C ASN A 27 -17.28 -2.34 -49.53
N ASN A 28 -16.38 -3.28 -49.20
CA ASN A 28 -15.10 -3.65 -49.85
C ASN A 28 -13.77 -2.95 -49.51
N THR A 29 -12.89 -3.80 -48.95
CA THR A 29 -11.44 -3.98 -49.19
C THR A 29 -10.45 -2.89 -48.76
N ALA A 30 -9.78 -3.08 -47.61
CA ALA A 30 -8.31 -2.99 -47.40
C ALA A 30 -7.95 -3.01 -45.88
N SER A 31 -6.74 -3.49 -45.57
CA SER A 31 -6.11 -3.82 -44.27
C SER A 31 -6.09 -2.74 -43.17
N PRO A 32 -5.78 -3.08 -41.89
CA PRO A 32 -6.06 -2.24 -40.72
C PRO A 32 -4.96 -1.19 -40.42
N LEU A 33 -5.38 0.02 -40.08
CA LEU A 33 -4.60 1.08 -39.43
C LEU A 33 -5.11 1.26 -37.97
N PRO A 34 -4.27 1.68 -37.01
CA PRO A 34 -4.61 1.70 -35.60
C PRO A 34 -5.64 2.79 -35.27
N GLU A 35 -6.64 2.44 -34.46
CA GLU A 35 -7.69 3.35 -33.98
C GLU A 35 -7.12 4.46 -33.07
N PRO A 36 -7.54 5.73 -33.24
CA PRO A 36 -7.24 6.79 -32.29
C PRO A 36 -8.19 6.71 -31.09
N ILE A 37 -7.62 6.52 -29.90
CA ILE A 37 -8.29 6.67 -28.60
C ILE A 37 -8.58 8.17 -28.43
N GLY A 38 -9.78 8.62 -28.79
CA GLY A 38 -10.10 10.04 -28.70
C GLY A 38 -11.56 10.36 -28.97
N SER A 39 -12.48 9.87 -28.14
CA SER A 39 -13.87 10.39 -28.10
C SER A 39 -14.68 9.87 -26.91
N ILE A 40 -14.34 10.24 -25.67
CA ILE A 40 -15.29 10.17 -24.53
C ILE A 40 -15.05 11.30 -23.53
N ILE A 41 -14.97 12.58 -23.96
CA ILE A 41 -15.10 13.69 -23.00
C ILE A 41 -15.78 14.87 -23.71
N SER A 42 -17.11 14.92 -23.68
CA SER A 42 -17.85 16.14 -23.99
C SER A 42 -19.01 16.31 -23.00
N LEU A 43 -18.87 17.30 -22.12
CA LEU A 43 -19.81 17.84 -21.12
C LEU A 43 -20.23 16.87 -19.98
N PRO A 44 -19.81 17.07 -18.70
CA PRO A 44 -19.99 18.33 -17.93
C PRO A 44 -18.90 18.59 -16.84
N HIS A 45 -17.86 19.41 -17.11
CA HIS A 45 -16.74 19.58 -16.16
C HIS A 45 -16.93 20.62 -15.04
N LEU A 46 -17.83 21.60 -15.16
CA LEU A 46 -18.17 22.48 -14.02
C LEU A 46 -18.93 21.74 -12.90
N CYS A 47 -19.66 20.66 -13.24
CA CYS A 47 -20.24 19.77 -12.24
C CYS A 47 -19.16 19.01 -11.48
N VAL A 48 -18.03 18.67 -12.12
CA VAL A 48 -16.95 17.85 -11.51
C VAL A 48 -16.25 18.60 -10.37
N TYR A 49 -15.97 19.90 -10.53
CA TYR A 49 -15.28 20.69 -9.49
C TYR A 49 -16.15 20.90 -8.24
N TYR A 50 -17.43 21.24 -8.42
CA TYR A 50 -18.39 21.31 -7.31
C TYR A 50 -18.64 19.93 -6.68
N SER A 51 -18.68 18.87 -7.50
CA SER A 51 -18.81 17.48 -7.04
C SER A 51 -17.59 17.03 -6.23
N TYR A 52 -16.39 17.45 -6.62
CA TYR A 52 -15.11 17.21 -5.93
C TYR A 52 -15.17 17.75 -4.50
N TYR A 53 -15.56 19.02 -4.36
CA TYR A 53 -15.66 19.68 -3.07
C TYR A 53 -16.79 19.11 -2.21
N THR A 54 -17.92 18.69 -2.81
CA THR A 54 -19.03 18.06 -2.07
C THR A 54 -18.79 16.62 -1.69
N LEU A 55 -18.15 15.79 -2.53
CA LEU A 55 -17.81 14.40 -2.19
C LEU A 55 -16.76 14.38 -1.08
N PHE A 56 -15.75 15.25 -1.20
CA PHE A 56 -14.73 15.46 -0.18
C PHE A 56 -15.32 15.94 1.15
N ASN A 57 -16.27 16.88 1.13
CA ASN A 57 -16.96 17.33 2.34
C ASN A 57 -18.00 16.34 2.89
N ALA A 58 -18.63 15.51 2.04
CA ALA A 58 -19.57 14.49 2.46
C ALA A 58 -18.85 13.34 3.18
N ILE A 59 -17.67 12.94 2.69
CA ILE A 59 -16.78 11.99 3.38
C ILE A 59 -16.29 12.57 4.72
N ARG A 60 -15.95 13.87 4.76
CA ARG A 60 -15.49 14.58 5.97
C ARG A 60 -16.56 14.70 7.07
N LYS A 61 -17.84 14.85 6.74
CA LYS A 61 -18.91 15.13 7.73
C LYS A 61 -19.54 13.91 8.39
N GLY A 62 -19.10 12.69 8.07
CA GLY A 62 -19.58 11.49 8.78
C GLY A 62 -21.08 11.22 8.65
N ASN A 63 -21.74 11.68 7.58
CA ASN A 63 -23.15 11.39 7.37
C ASN A 63 -23.32 9.90 7.01
N ARG A 64 -23.83 9.13 7.97
CA ARG A 64 -24.43 7.80 7.75
C ARG A 64 -25.70 7.96 6.92
N SER A 65 -25.57 8.12 5.60
CA SER A 65 -26.62 7.78 4.62
C SER A 65 -26.11 8.08 3.21
N ASP A 66 -26.00 7.01 2.42
CA ASP A 66 -26.02 6.95 0.97
C ASP A 66 -25.17 7.95 0.16
N CYS A 67 -24.13 7.44 -0.49
CA CYS A 67 -23.58 7.99 -1.74
C CYS A 67 -24.58 7.84 -2.92
N GLY A 68 -25.85 8.17 -2.70
CA GLY A 68 -26.96 7.82 -3.58
C GLY A 68 -28.14 8.81 -3.63
N SER A 69 -28.13 9.94 -2.91
CA SER A 69 -29.23 10.90 -3.00
C SER A 69 -28.83 12.22 -3.67
N ASN A 70 -28.64 12.17 -4.99
CA ASN A 70 -28.75 13.37 -5.83
C ASN A 70 -30.23 13.77 -5.98
N ARG A 71 -30.85 14.24 -4.90
CA ARG A 71 -31.97 15.18 -5.05
C ARG A 71 -31.35 16.57 -5.21
N LEU A 72 -31.22 17.00 -6.46
CA LEU A 72 -31.06 18.40 -6.83
C LEU A 72 -32.15 19.22 -6.11
N ARG A 73 -31.83 19.84 -4.98
CA ARG A 73 -32.60 20.98 -4.46
C ARG A 73 -32.30 22.16 -5.39
N LEU A 74 -33.07 22.26 -6.47
CA LEU A 74 -33.28 23.54 -7.13
C LEU A 74 -33.97 24.45 -6.12
N CYS A 75 -33.32 25.53 -5.71
CA CYS A 75 -33.94 26.62 -4.95
C CYS A 75 -35.19 27.10 -5.71
N PRO A 76 -36.39 27.12 -5.10
CA PRO A 76 -37.53 27.80 -5.69
C PRO A 76 -37.36 29.31 -5.52
N GLN A 77 -37.61 30.05 -6.59
CA GLN A 77 -37.83 31.48 -6.54
C GLN A 77 -39.06 31.81 -5.64
N HIS A 78 -38.98 32.97 -4.99
CA HIS A 78 -39.97 33.66 -4.15
C HIS A 78 -41.40 33.11 -4.04
N GLY A 79 -41.85 33.03 -2.79
CA GLY A 79 -43.19 33.45 -2.37
C GLY A 79 -44.19 32.34 -2.06
N THR A 80 -44.43 32.07 -0.77
CA THR A 80 -45.72 32.24 -0.06
C THR A 80 -45.78 31.41 1.23
N ASN A 81 -46.47 31.99 2.22
CA ASN A 81 -46.71 31.52 3.58
C ASN A 81 -47.12 30.04 3.73
N SER A 82 -46.67 29.36 4.79
CA SER A 82 -47.50 29.01 5.96
C SER A 82 -46.91 27.89 6.84
N LYS A 83 -47.00 28.09 8.18
CA LYS A 83 -47.30 27.15 9.28
C LYS A 83 -46.35 25.94 9.49
N SER A 84 -45.50 25.98 10.54
CA SER A 84 -45.72 25.45 11.91
C SER A 84 -45.74 23.92 11.98
N ILE A 85 -44.84 23.22 12.68
CA ILE A 85 -44.85 22.79 14.11
C ILE A 85 -43.68 21.76 14.16
N GLY A 86 -42.81 21.57 15.16
CA GLY A 86 -42.61 22.04 16.53
C GLY A 86 -41.61 21.07 17.20
N ASN A 87 -40.78 21.60 18.11
CA ASN A 87 -40.28 20.95 19.35
C ASN A 87 -39.22 19.82 19.23
N ASP A 88 -38.11 19.73 19.99
CA ASP A 88 -37.63 20.43 21.19
C ASP A 88 -36.09 20.34 21.35
N GLU A 89 -35.52 21.41 21.94
CA GLU A 89 -34.42 21.50 22.94
C GLU A 89 -33.04 20.84 22.67
N SER A 90 -31.95 21.56 22.38
CA SER A 90 -31.14 22.53 23.16
C SER A 90 -30.06 21.92 24.07
N ILE A 91 -28.78 22.00 23.64
CA ILE A 91 -27.64 22.30 24.52
C ILE A 91 -26.73 23.30 23.80
N ILE A 92 -26.50 24.43 24.48
CA ILE A 92 -25.73 25.61 24.06
C ILE A 92 -24.28 25.46 24.56
N GLY A 93 -23.31 25.89 23.75
CA GLY A 93 -21.90 25.94 24.15
C GLY A 93 -20.98 26.58 23.10
N ASN A 94 -21.27 27.84 22.77
CA ASN A 94 -20.47 28.86 22.09
C ASN A 94 -19.10 28.49 21.47
N ASP A 95 -18.99 28.68 20.15
CA ASP A 95 -17.91 29.52 19.61
C ASP A 95 -18.42 30.34 18.42
N LYS A 96 -18.30 31.66 18.55
CA LYS A 96 -18.74 32.66 17.57
C LYS A 96 -17.76 32.68 16.41
N THR A 97 -18.19 32.25 15.22
CA THR A 97 -17.53 32.65 13.97
C THR A 97 -18.45 33.57 13.18
N ILE A 98 -17.92 34.76 12.92
CA ILE A 98 -18.51 35.85 12.14
C ILE A 98 -18.68 35.34 10.71
N ILE A 99 -19.94 35.21 10.26
CA ILE A 99 -20.26 35.02 8.85
C ILE A 99 -20.12 36.40 8.20
N ALA A 100 -18.99 36.66 7.54
CA ALA A 100 -18.87 37.74 6.59
C ALA A 100 -19.50 37.28 5.27
N ASP A 101 -20.62 37.91 4.91
CA ASP A 101 -21.37 37.69 3.69
C ASP A 101 -20.50 37.91 2.43
N GLY A 102 -20.20 36.82 1.72
CA GLY A 102 -19.62 36.81 0.38
C GLY A 102 -20.62 37.20 -0.71
N LYS A 103 -21.28 38.34 -0.57
CA LYS A 103 -22.01 39.03 -1.64
C LYS A 103 -21.42 40.42 -1.80
N ASN A 104 -20.33 40.55 -2.56
CA ASN A 104 -19.91 41.77 -3.26
C ASN A 104 -18.53 41.60 -3.91
N ILE A 105 -18.41 40.72 -4.91
CA ILE A 105 -17.39 40.89 -5.96
C ILE A 105 -18.02 40.38 -7.25
N LEU A 106 -18.64 41.29 -8.01
CA LEU A 106 -18.98 41.24 -9.45
C LEU A 106 -20.11 42.26 -9.72
N ARG A 107 -19.83 43.53 -9.43
CA ARG A 107 -20.51 44.67 -10.05
C ARG A 107 -19.59 45.87 -9.86
N ASP A 108 -18.83 46.17 -10.92
CA ASP A 108 -18.51 47.54 -11.36
C ASP A 108 -17.60 47.44 -12.59
N GLY A 109 -18.22 47.11 -13.71
CA GLY A 109 -17.76 47.57 -15.01
C GLY A 109 -18.41 48.92 -15.28
N VAL A 110 -17.68 50.02 -15.03
CA VAL A 110 -18.04 51.32 -15.58
C VAL A 110 -17.37 51.45 -16.94
N ARG A 111 -18.23 51.35 -17.96
CA ARG A 111 -18.02 51.61 -19.37
C ARG A 111 -17.63 53.08 -19.58
N PRO A 112 -16.54 53.43 -20.31
CA PRO A 112 -16.35 54.79 -20.78
C PRO A 112 -17.34 55.07 -21.91
N GLN A 113 -18.16 56.11 -21.75
CA GLN A 113 -18.92 56.71 -22.85
C GLN A 113 -17.97 57.60 -23.66
N LEU A 114 -17.92 57.38 -24.97
CA LEU A 114 -17.38 58.36 -25.92
C LEU A 114 -18.56 59.01 -26.64
N GLU A 115 -18.64 60.33 -26.51
CA GLU A 115 -19.58 61.22 -27.18
C GLU A 115 -19.30 61.26 -28.69
N HIS A 116 -20.36 61.33 -29.51
CA HIS A 116 -20.25 61.64 -30.93
C HIS A 116 -20.07 63.15 -31.15
N GLY A 117 -19.10 63.55 -31.97
CA GLY A 117 -18.98 64.92 -32.48
C GLY A 117 -17.82 65.16 -33.47
N THR A 118 -18.10 64.94 -34.76
CA THR A 118 -17.61 65.68 -35.97
C THR A 118 -16.14 65.62 -36.44
N GLY A 119 -15.97 65.41 -37.76
CA GLY A 119 -14.79 65.76 -38.60
C GLY A 119 -13.90 64.56 -38.98
N SER A 120 -14.02 63.96 -40.17
CA SER A 120 -13.51 64.34 -41.50
C SER A 120 -12.20 63.61 -41.86
N ASP A 121 -12.21 63.03 -43.08
CA ASP A 121 -11.09 62.50 -43.90
C ASP A 121 -10.59 61.08 -43.53
N GLY A 122 -10.84 60.03 -44.35
CA GLY A 122 -10.04 59.61 -45.53
C GLY A 122 -8.83 58.77 -45.06
N GLU A 123 -8.54 57.51 -45.39
CA GLU A 123 -8.76 56.68 -46.58
C GLU A 123 -8.72 55.17 -46.23
N ASN A 124 -9.36 54.44 -47.13
CA ASN A 124 -9.50 53.04 -47.50
C ASN A 124 -8.27 52.05 -47.43
N ILE A 125 -8.60 50.74 -47.54
CA ILE A 125 -7.81 49.52 -47.91
C ILE A 125 -7.11 48.76 -46.74
N GLY A 126 -7.27 47.45 -46.50
CA GLY A 126 -7.91 46.35 -47.24
C GLY A 126 -7.85 45.02 -46.45
N ASP A 127 -8.53 44.02 -47.00
CA ASP A 127 -8.86 42.68 -46.48
C ASP A 127 -7.67 41.79 -46.05
N ASP A 128 -7.84 40.92 -45.06
CA ASP A 128 -7.83 39.45 -45.32
C ASP A 128 -8.40 38.59 -44.16
N LYS A 129 -8.75 37.37 -44.54
CA LYS A 129 -9.69 36.38 -43.98
C LYS A 129 -9.49 35.82 -42.57
N SER A 130 -10.65 35.40 -42.06
CA SER A 130 -10.98 34.45 -40.98
C SER A 130 -10.28 33.07 -41.02
N ILE A 131 -10.36 32.38 -39.86
CA ILE A 131 -10.43 30.92 -39.55
C ILE A 131 -9.46 30.69 -38.37
N GLY A 132 -9.75 30.11 -37.22
CA GLY A 132 -10.82 29.26 -36.70
C GLY A 132 -10.21 28.43 -35.55
N ASP A 133 -11.03 27.98 -34.59
CA ASP A 133 -10.74 26.93 -33.58
C ASP A 133 -10.06 27.34 -32.26
N ASP A 134 -10.85 27.92 -31.34
CA ASP A 134 -10.49 28.27 -29.95
C ASP A 134 -10.93 27.22 -28.89
N GLU A 135 -11.39 26.02 -29.28
CA GLU A 135 -12.02 25.06 -28.34
C GLU A 135 -11.10 24.00 -27.70
N THR A 136 -9.81 23.93 -28.07
CA THR A 136 -8.88 22.87 -27.61
C THR A 136 -7.92 23.28 -26.49
N ILE A 137 -7.90 24.55 -26.07
CA ILE A 137 -6.88 25.07 -25.13
C ILE A 137 -7.37 25.03 -23.66
N ILE A 138 -8.68 24.96 -23.42
CA ILE A 138 -9.27 25.15 -22.08
C ILE A 138 -9.21 23.88 -21.22
N THR A 139 -9.21 22.68 -21.82
CA THR A 139 -9.28 21.39 -21.09
C THR A 139 -7.98 21.01 -20.38
N ASP A 140 -6.84 21.41 -20.91
CA ASP A 140 -5.53 20.98 -20.38
C ASP A 140 -5.05 21.90 -19.25
N GLY A 141 -5.48 23.17 -19.25
CA GLY A 141 -5.18 24.13 -18.19
C GLY A 141 -5.82 23.77 -16.86
N GLU A 142 -7.04 23.22 -16.86
CA GLU A 142 -7.75 22.85 -15.61
C GLU A 142 -7.16 21.62 -14.94
N THR A 143 -6.62 20.68 -15.73
CA THR A 143 -5.92 19.48 -15.21
C THR A 143 -4.63 19.87 -14.50
N ILE A 144 -3.89 20.85 -15.02
CA ILE A 144 -2.66 21.36 -14.42
C ILE A 144 -2.94 22.21 -13.17
N ILE A 145 -4.05 22.97 -13.15
CA ILE A 145 -4.50 23.66 -11.93
C ILE A 145 -4.85 22.61 -10.86
N GLY A 146 -5.48 21.49 -11.22
CA GLY A 146 -5.74 20.37 -10.31
C GLY A 146 -4.47 19.72 -9.76
N VAL A 147 -3.46 19.48 -10.62
CA VAL A 147 -2.14 18.94 -10.22
C VAL A 147 -1.40 19.93 -9.32
N GLY A 148 -1.38 21.23 -9.67
CA GLY A 148 -0.73 22.27 -8.90
C GLY A 148 -1.37 22.51 -7.53
N VAL A 149 -2.70 22.38 -7.45
CA VAL A 149 -3.42 22.40 -6.16
C VAL A 149 -3.03 21.17 -5.33
N MET A 150 -3.03 19.95 -5.89
CA MET A 150 -2.80 18.74 -5.10
C MET A 150 -1.34 18.42 -4.76
N THR A 151 -0.37 18.89 -5.55
CA THR A 151 1.05 18.52 -5.42
C THR A 151 1.97 19.69 -5.06
N ASN A 152 1.41 20.92 -4.97
CA ASN A 152 2.12 22.18 -4.71
C ASN A 152 3.33 22.44 -5.64
N THR A 153 3.46 21.66 -6.72
CA THR A 153 4.52 21.71 -7.71
C THR A 153 3.90 21.55 -9.08
N ILE A 154 4.30 22.39 -10.03
CA ILE A 154 3.91 22.22 -11.43
C ILE A 154 4.78 21.08 -11.98
N PRO A 155 4.26 20.14 -12.78
CA PRO A 155 4.98 18.95 -13.28
C PRO A 155 6.13 19.24 -14.29
N PHE A 156 6.71 20.44 -14.22
CA PHE A 156 7.90 20.89 -14.95
C PHE A 156 8.84 21.58 -13.95
N HIS A 157 9.63 20.78 -13.22
CA HIS A 157 10.52 21.26 -12.17
C HIS A 157 11.60 22.24 -12.66
N ASP A 158 11.84 22.27 -13.97
CA ASP A 158 12.81 23.12 -14.66
C ASP A 158 12.24 24.47 -15.14
N VAL A 159 10.97 24.77 -14.87
CA VAL A 159 10.29 25.95 -15.44
C VAL A 159 9.72 26.87 -14.36
N LYS A 160 10.19 28.12 -14.33
CA LYS A 160 9.78 29.15 -13.35
C LYS A 160 8.64 30.07 -13.81
N THR A 161 8.10 29.89 -15.02
CA THR A 161 7.14 30.84 -15.62
C THR A 161 5.94 30.11 -16.23
N ASN A 162 4.73 30.49 -15.84
CA ASN A 162 3.46 29.89 -16.29
C ASN A 162 3.33 29.80 -17.82
N ALA A 163 3.89 30.77 -18.56
CA ALA A 163 3.84 30.78 -20.02
C ALA A 163 4.61 29.61 -20.68
N ILE A 164 5.72 29.17 -20.09
CA ILE A 164 6.54 28.08 -20.63
C ILE A 164 5.92 26.72 -20.29
N VAL A 165 5.28 26.61 -19.12
CA VAL A 165 4.46 25.45 -18.74
C VAL A 165 3.32 25.25 -19.74
N ILE A 166 2.58 26.33 -20.02
CA ILE A 166 1.48 26.32 -21.01
C ILE A 166 2.01 25.89 -22.39
N ASN A 167 3.17 26.41 -22.81
CA ASN A 167 3.76 26.07 -24.11
C ASN A 167 4.17 24.59 -24.20
N ARG A 168 4.76 24.02 -23.14
CA ARG A 168 5.13 22.58 -23.12
C ARG A 168 3.94 21.64 -23.15
N VAL A 169 2.85 22.04 -22.50
CA VAL A 169 1.58 21.30 -22.48
C VAL A 169 0.92 21.33 -23.85
N ILE A 170 0.86 22.51 -24.49
CA ILE A 170 0.37 22.65 -25.87
C ILE A 170 1.21 21.82 -26.85
N GLN A 171 2.52 21.69 -26.60
CA GLN A 171 3.41 20.88 -27.42
C GLN A 171 3.36 19.37 -27.10
N GLY A 172 2.47 18.92 -26.20
CA GLY A 172 2.30 17.50 -25.88
C GLY A 172 3.43 16.88 -25.04
N HIS A 173 4.32 17.69 -24.47
CA HIS A 173 5.39 17.24 -23.58
C HIS A 173 4.82 17.04 -22.17
N LEU A 174 3.93 16.06 -22.00
CA LEU A 174 3.44 15.64 -20.70
C LEU A 174 4.44 14.65 -20.08
N PRO A 175 4.81 14.78 -18.80
CA PRO A 175 5.63 13.76 -18.15
C PRO A 175 4.90 12.41 -18.14
N SER A 176 5.69 11.36 -18.30
CA SER A 176 5.24 9.97 -18.24
C SER A 176 4.43 9.71 -16.97
N VAL A 177 3.13 9.42 -17.11
CA VAL A 177 2.19 9.18 -16.00
C VAL A 177 2.55 7.92 -15.20
N THR A 178 3.44 7.08 -15.72
CA THR A 178 3.80 5.79 -15.13
C THR A 178 5.00 5.83 -14.20
N GLU A 179 5.79 6.89 -14.19
CA GLU A 179 7.05 6.94 -13.42
C GLU A 179 7.02 7.92 -12.23
N ASP A 180 5.98 8.74 -12.10
CA ASP A 180 5.85 9.71 -11.02
C ASP A 180 4.88 9.20 -9.92
N ALA A 181 5.44 8.96 -8.73
CA ALA A 181 4.71 8.51 -7.55
C ALA A 181 3.51 9.42 -7.19
N ARG A 182 3.57 10.74 -7.47
CA ARG A 182 2.48 11.69 -7.20
C ARG A 182 1.36 11.59 -8.22
N MET A 183 1.68 11.28 -9.48
CA MET A 183 0.69 11.06 -10.54
C MET A 183 -0.04 9.73 -10.37
N SER A 184 0.59 8.74 -9.73
CA SER A 184 -0.08 7.50 -9.30
C SER A 184 -1.22 7.76 -8.30
N LEU A 185 -1.06 8.74 -7.40
CA LEU A 185 -2.09 9.17 -6.43
C LEU A 185 -3.32 9.73 -7.13
N ILE A 186 -3.07 10.60 -8.11
CA ILE A 186 -4.11 11.24 -8.91
C ILE A 186 -4.85 10.18 -9.70
N ARG A 187 -4.13 9.22 -10.31
CA ARG A 187 -4.74 8.09 -11.01
C ARG A 187 -5.60 7.21 -10.09
N ALA A 188 -5.12 6.92 -8.88
CA ALA A 188 -5.87 6.15 -7.89
C ALA A 188 -7.15 6.87 -7.44
N LEU A 189 -7.07 8.18 -7.19
CA LEU A 189 -8.22 9.01 -6.84
C LEU A 189 -9.22 9.11 -8.00
N CYS A 190 -8.75 9.34 -9.23
CA CYS A 190 -9.58 9.35 -10.43
C CYS A 190 -10.27 8.00 -10.64
N SER A 191 -9.56 6.89 -10.45
CA SER A 191 -10.13 5.54 -10.51
C SER A 191 -11.23 5.34 -9.46
N LEU A 192 -10.99 5.77 -8.22
CA LEU A 192 -12.01 5.73 -7.17
C LEU A 192 -13.24 6.57 -7.54
N MET A 193 -13.05 7.78 -8.06
CA MET A 193 -14.15 8.63 -8.50
C MET A 193 -14.98 7.96 -9.61
N VAL A 194 -14.33 7.35 -10.60
CA VAL A 194 -15.01 6.59 -11.66
C VAL A 194 -15.84 5.45 -11.08
N ARG A 195 -15.31 4.73 -10.09
CA ARG A 195 -16.04 3.65 -9.39
C ARG A 195 -17.23 4.19 -8.59
N CYS A 196 -17.06 5.31 -7.89
CA CYS A 196 -18.14 5.99 -7.15
C CYS A 196 -19.27 6.46 -8.08
N TRP A 197 -18.95 6.79 -9.34
CA TRP A 197 -19.91 7.23 -10.35
C TRP A 197 -20.41 6.12 -11.29
N SER A 198 -20.18 4.85 -10.93
CA SER A 198 -20.73 3.73 -11.68
C SER A 198 -22.24 3.87 -11.86
N MET A 199 -22.71 3.71 -13.10
CA MET A 199 -24.14 3.71 -13.45
C MET A 199 -24.90 2.56 -12.79
N ASN A 200 -24.21 1.47 -12.43
CA ASN A 200 -24.78 0.37 -11.66
C ASN A 200 -24.54 0.61 -10.16
N PRO A 201 -25.58 0.80 -9.34
CA PRO A 201 -25.46 1.02 -7.89
C PRO A 201 -24.71 -0.10 -7.16
N ASP A 202 -24.86 -1.35 -7.60
CA ASP A 202 -24.24 -2.51 -6.96
C ASP A 202 -22.73 -2.57 -7.18
N LYS A 203 -22.20 -1.80 -8.13
CA LYS A 203 -20.78 -1.69 -8.44
C LYS A 203 -20.11 -0.49 -7.78
N ARG A 204 -20.87 0.33 -7.03
CA ARG A 204 -20.31 1.50 -6.33
C ARG A 204 -19.63 1.03 -5.05
N PRO A 205 -18.41 1.51 -4.77
CA PRO A 205 -17.72 1.17 -3.54
C PRO A 205 -18.47 1.73 -2.34
N THR A 206 -18.45 1.00 -1.22
CA THR A 206 -19.01 1.49 0.04
C THR A 206 -18.20 2.69 0.56
N ALA A 207 -18.79 3.50 1.45
CA ALA A 207 -18.06 4.61 2.07
C ALA A 207 -16.84 4.13 2.88
N GLU A 208 -16.92 2.91 3.42
CA GLU A 208 -15.81 2.26 4.11
C GLU A 208 -14.70 1.82 3.14
N GLU A 209 -15.06 1.21 2.01
CA GLU A 209 -14.11 0.92 0.95
C GLU A 209 -13.44 2.18 0.41
N CYS A 210 -14.20 3.27 0.21
CA CYS A 210 -13.63 4.55 -0.21
C CYS A 210 -12.62 5.06 0.81
N ARG A 211 -12.95 5.04 2.11
CA ARG A 211 -12.04 5.43 3.19
C ARG A 211 -10.80 4.55 3.23
N LYS A 212 -10.94 3.23 3.12
CA LYS A 212 -9.79 2.30 3.03
C LYS A 212 -8.91 2.64 1.83
N LEU A 213 -9.52 2.86 0.66
CA LEU A 213 -8.85 3.17 -0.61
C LEU A 213 -8.18 4.54 -0.67
N ILE A 214 -8.48 5.46 0.25
CA ILE A 214 -7.80 6.77 0.35
C ILE A 214 -7.14 6.99 1.71
N SER A 215 -7.17 6.00 2.60
CA SER A 215 -6.64 6.10 3.97
C SER A 215 -5.14 6.43 4.00
N TRP A 216 -4.45 6.09 2.92
CA TRP A 216 -3.03 6.32 2.68
C TRP A 216 -2.74 7.67 2.00
N MET A 217 -3.76 8.41 1.54
CA MET A 217 -3.61 9.73 0.93
C MET A 217 -3.68 10.83 2.01
N PRO A 218 -2.74 11.79 2.04
CA PRO A 218 -2.75 12.85 3.06
C PRO A 218 -3.97 13.76 2.92
N MET A 219 -4.71 13.95 4.02
CA MET A 219 -5.88 14.83 4.08
C MET A 219 -5.50 16.24 4.53
N ILE A 220 -4.68 16.95 3.75
CA ILE A 220 -4.38 18.36 4.01
C ILE A 220 -4.87 19.20 2.84
N ILE A 221 -5.65 20.23 3.15
CA ILE A 221 -6.13 21.21 2.18
C ILE A 221 -4.92 22.06 1.76
N PRO A 222 -4.50 22.06 0.48
CA PRO A 222 -3.52 23.00 -0.03
C PRO A 222 -4.05 24.42 0.20
N ALA A 223 -3.26 25.28 0.83
CA ALA A 223 -3.77 26.58 1.25
C ALA A 223 -4.24 27.40 0.03
N PRO A 224 -5.44 28.01 0.08
CA PRO A 224 -5.78 29.08 -0.83
C PRO A 224 -4.76 30.21 -0.58
N SER A 225 -4.06 30.59 -1.63
CA SER A 225 -3.07 31.65 -1.60
C SER A 225 -3.55 32.87 -0.81
N ARG A 226 -2.69 33.34 0.10
CA ARG A 226 -2.66 34.63 0.85
C ARG A 226 -2.90 34.50 2.36
N ALA A 227 -1.79 34.37 3.10
CA ALA A 227 -1.15 35.49 3.84
C ALA A 227 -0.71 35.15 5.29
N ILE A 228 0.39 35.81 5.69
CA ILE A 228 0.85 36.20 7.04
C ILE A 228 1.68 35.13 7.79
N ASP A 229 2.99 35.38 7.86
CA ASP A 229 4.05 34.72 8.64
C ASP A 229 4.84 33.58 7.92
N GLU A 230 6.09 33.90 7.57
CA GLU A 230 7.00 33.04 6.79
C GLU A 230 7.48 31.83 7.61
N ASP A 231 7.70 32.00 8.91
CA ASP A 231 8.09 30.92 9.83
C ASP A 231 6.96 29.90 10.00
N LEU A 232 5.72 30.37 10.20
CA LEU A 232 4.54 29.50 10.25
C LEU A 232 4.28 28.79 8.92
N SER A 233 4.66 29.39 7.79
CA SER A 233 4.59 28.75 6.47
C SER A 233 5.62 27.63 6.32
N GLN A 234 6.84 27.83 6.84
CA GLN A 234 7.92 26.83 6.78
C GLN A 234 7.62 25.64 7.72
N LEU A 235 7.14 25.88 8.93
CA LEU A 235 6.71 24.80 9.83
C LEU A 235 5.54 23.99 9.27
N ARG A 236 4.57 24.63 8.60
CA ARG A 236 3.50 23.92 7.87
C ARG A 236 4.03 23.10 6.70
N HIS A 237 5.08 23.58 6.04
CA HIS A 237 5.75 22.85 4.97
C HIS A 237 6.46 21.60 5.50
N ALA A 238 7.14 21.68 6.65
CA ALA A 238 7.77 20.54 7.30
C ALA A 238 6.76 19.46 7.72
N GLU A 239 5.59 19.86 8.26
CA GLU A 239 4.52 18.91 8.60
C GLU A 239 4.00 18.18 7.34
N LEU A 240 3.82 18.90 6.24
CA LEU A 240 3.43 18.31 4.97
C LEU A 240 4.47 17.30 4.45
N LEU A 241 5.76 17.62 4.59
CA LEU A 241 6.86 16.72 4.23
C LEU A 241 6.87 15.46 5.11
N ASN A 242 6.57 15.56 6.41
CA ASN A 242 6.39 14.40 7.28
C ASN A 242 5.23 13.50 6.84
N GLN A 243 4.09 14.08 6.49
CA GLN A 243 2.96 13.29 5.98
C GLN A 243 3.28 12.63 4.63
N LEU A 244 3.99 13.34 3.75
CA LEU A 244 4.46 12.81 2.48
C LEU A 244 5.45 11.65 2.69
N GLY A 245 6.42 11.81 3.60
CA GLY A 245 7.35 10.76 3.98
C GLY A 245 6.64 9.53 4.55
N ASN A 246 5.60 9.72 5.35
CA ASN A 246 4.78 8.63 5.86
C ASN A 246 4.04 7.88 4.74
N MET A 247 3.53 8.60 3.75
CA MET A 247 2.89 8.00 2.58
C MET A 247 3.90 7.16 1.77
N TYR A 248 5.08 7.71 1.47
CA TYR A 248 6.12 6.98 0.76
C TYR A 248 6.57 5.73 1.54
N ARG A 249 6.74 5.84 2.87
CA ARG A 249 7.03 4.70 3.74
C ARG A 249 5.96 3.61 3.65
N LYS A 250 4.68 3.98 3.61
CA LYS A 250 3.56 3.03 3.45
C LYS A 250 3.54 2.36 2.07
N GLN A 251 4.04 3.04 1.05
CA GLN A 251 4.23 2.49 -0.30
C GLN A 251 5.53 1.68 -0.45
N ALA A 252 6.32 1.56 0.63
CA ALA A 252 7.66 0.99 0.61
C ALA A 252 8.66 1.73 -0.30
N ASP A 253 8.35 2.97 -0.71
CA ASP A 253 9.31 3.88 -1.35
C ASP A 253 10.16 4.55 -0.26
N TYR A 254 11.07 3.77 0.31
CA TYR A 254 11.94 4.24 1.38
C TYR A 254 12.90 5.37 0.96
N PRO A 255 13.48 5.41 -0.25
CA PRO A 255 14.31 6.53 -0.69
C PRO A 255 13.56 7.86 -0.67
N SER A 256 12.35 7.91 -1.25
CA SER A 256 11.53 9.14 -1.24
C SER A 256 11.06 9.51 0.16
N ALA A 257 10.77 8.51 1.01
CA ALA A 257 10.42 8.72 2.41
C ALA A 257 11.57 9.40 3.18
N LEU A 258 12.78 8.85 3.07
CA LEU A 258 13.98 9.41 3.71
C LEU A 258 14.22 10.84 3.26
N ASN A 259 14.17 11.11 1.94
CA ASN A 259 14.36 12.47 1.43
C ASN A 259 13.35 13.46 2.02
N SER A 260 12.07 13.09 2.07
CA SER A 260 11.01 13.94 2.63
C SER A 260 11.20 14.19 4.13
N PHE A 261 11.56 13.16 4.90
CA PHE A 261 11.80 13.30 6.33
C PHE A 261 13.09 14.07 6.65
N THR A 262 14.15 13.91 5.87
CA THR A 262 15.39 14.69 6.04
C THR A 262 15.14 16.17 5.79
N GLU A 263 14.41 16.52 4.72
CA GLU A 263 14.04 17.92 4.45
C GLU A 263 13.16 18.51 5.56
N ALA A 264 12.20 17.73 6.09
CA ALA A 264 11.40 18.15 7.24
C ALA A 264 12.26 18.37 8.49
N LEU A 265 13.21 17.47 8.77
CA LEU A 265 14.10 17.55 9.92
C LEU A 265 14.97 18.80 9.87
N ASP A 266 15.51 19.15 8.69
CA ASP A 266 16.32 20.35 8.49
C ASP A 266 15.53 21.63 8.80
N ILE A 267 14.25 21.69 8.36
CA ILE A 267 13.36 22.82 8.67
C ILE A 267 13.10 22.89 10.18
N TYR A 268 12.67 21.80 10.82
CA TYR A 268 12.40 21.80 12.27
C TYR A 268 13.67 22.12 13.08
N THR A 269 14.85 21.72 12.61
CA THR A 269 16.15 22.06 13.22
C THR A 269 16.43 23.55 13.09
N THR A 270 16.26 24.12 11.91
CA THR A 270 16.50 25.55 11.65
C THR A 270 15.58 26.45 12.48
N HIS A 271 14.33 26.03 12.69
CA HIS A 271 13.34 26.77 13.47
C HIS A 271 13.32 26.43 14.97
N ASN A 272 14.21 25.55 15.45
CA ASN A 272 14.25 25.07 16.84
C ASN A 272 12.93 24.47 17.35
N ASP A 273 12.16 23.82 16.47
CA ASP A 273 10.96 23.07 16.87
C ASP A 273 11.35 21.64 17.26
N ASN A 274 11.73 21.50 18.53
CA ASN A 274 12.14 20.23 19.11
C ASN A 274 11.05 19.15 19.03
N ARG A 275 9.77 19.54 19.04
CA ARG A 275 8.67 18.57 18.96
C ARG A 275 8.60 17.95 17.57
N GLY A 276 8.65 18.79 16.53
CA GLY A 276 8.71 18.33 15.14
C GLY A 276 9.98 17.54 14.83
N GLN A 277 11.14 17.94 15.39
CA GLN A 277 12.39 17.18 15.27
C GLN A 277 12.24 15.76 15.84
N ALA A 278 11.75 15.61 17.07
CA ALA A 278 11.61 14.31 17.70
C ALA A 278 10.66 13.37 16.93
N GLU A 279 9.54 13.91 16.43
CA GLU A 279 8.61 13.14 15.60
C GLU A 279 9.24 12.70 14.27
N THR A 280 9.97 13.60 13.61
CA THR A 280 10.64 13.33 12.33
C THR A 280 11.77 12.31 12.49
N LEU A 281 12.56 12.41 13.56
CA LEU A 281 13.59 11.43 13.89
C LEU A 281 12.99 10.05 14.16
N ARG A 282 11.87 9.96 14.87
CA ARG A 282 11.14 8.68 15.03
C ARG A 282 10.73 8.11 13.66
N HIS A 283 10.27 8.95 12.74
CA HIS A 283 9.91 8.53 11.39
C HIS A 283 11.10 8.05 10.55
N LEU A 284 12.25 8.71 10.65
CA LEU A 284 13.50 8.23 10.04
C LEU A 284 13.90 6.86 10.63
N GLY A 285 13.83 6.72 11.96
CA GLY A 285 14.04 5.44 12.66
C GLY A 285 13.14 4.33 12.13
N ASP A 286 11.84 4.63 11.95
CA ASP A 286 10.88 3.70 11.36
C ASP A 286 11.33 3.24 9.96
N VAL A 287 11.71 4.18 9.08
CA VAL A 287 12.12 3.86 7.70
C VAL A 287 13.38 2.98 7.67
N HIS A 288 14.40 3.31 8.46
CA HIS A 288 15.61 2.48 8.56
C HIS A 288 15.29 1.08 9.10
N ARG A 289 14.40 0.97 10.09
CA ARG A 289 13.94 -0.34 10.59
C ARG A 289 13.26 -1.16 9.51
N PHE A 290 12.38 -0.57 8.68
CA PHE A 290 11.74 -1.29 7.57
C PHE A 290 12.72 -1.70 6.47
N ARG A 291 13.85 -1.01 6.34
CA ARG A 291 14.97 -1.40 5.45
C ARG A 291 15.90 -2.46 6.06
N ASN A 292 15.60 -2.95 7.28
CA ASN A 292 16.46 -3.84 8.07
C ASN A 292 17.81 -3.21 8.46
N GLU A 293 17.90 -1.89 8.52
CA GLU A 293 19.08 -1.13 8.93
C GLU A 293 19.00 -0.82 10.44
N SER A 294 18.96 -1.88 11.27
CA SER A 294 18.63 -1.79 12.69
C SER A 294 19.61 -0.93 13.52
N ALA A 295 20.88 -0.85 13.12
CA ALA A 295 21.86 0.01 13.79
C ALA A 295 21.55 1.50 13.59
N GLU A 296 21.11 1.86 12.38
CA GLU A 296 20.79 3.24 12.01
C GLU A 296 19.44 3.65 12.58
N ALA A 297 18.47 2.74 12.55
CA ALA A 297 17.19 2.93 13.21
C ALA A 297 17.35 3.27 14.71
N ALA A 298 18.21 2.51 15.42
CA ALA A 298 18.47 2.72 16.83
C ALA A 298 19.06 4.12 17.13
N LYS A 299 19.93 4.65 16.27
CA LYS A 299 20.50 6.01 16.43
C LYS A 299 19.40 7.07 16.39
N PHE A 300 18.55 7.04 15.37
CA PHE A 300 17.45 7.99 15.24
C PHE A 300 16.44 7.91 16.38
N TYR A 301 16.12 6.69 16.86
CA TYR A 301 15.26 6.54 18.03
C TYR A 301 15.90 7.08 19.31
N LEU A 302 17.20 6.86 19.53
CA LEU A 302 17.90 7.38 20.71
C LEU A 302 17.96 8.91 20.72
N GLU A 303 18.21 9.54 19.56
CA GLU A 303 18.16 11.00 19.42
C GLU A 303 16.75 11.55 19.69
N ALA A 304 15.72 10.93 19.12
CA ALA A 304 14.33 11.29 19.40
C ALA A 304 13.95 11.11 20.88
N LEU A 305 14.49 10.08 21.54
CA LEU A 305 14.23 9.81 22.95
C LEU A 305 14.82 10.89 23.84
N GLN A 306 16.05 11.35 23.53
CA GLN A 306 16.71 12.43 24.26
C GLN A 306 15.90 13.73 24.18
N ILE A 307 15.45 14.12 22.98
CA ILE A 307 14.64 15.33 22.80
C ILE A 307 13.30 15.22 23.54
N ASN A 308 12.64 14.06 23.49
CA ASN A 308 11.37 13.86 24.20
C ASN A 308 11.53 13.88 25.73
N ALA A 309 12.66 13.42 26.25
CA ALA A 309 12.98 13.51 27.68
C ALA A 309 13.10 14.97 28.13
N ASP A 310 13.72 15.82 27.32
CA ASP A 310 13.84 17.26 27.58
C ASP A 310 12.49 17.99 27.48
N LEU A 311 11.61 17.56 26.58
CA LEU A 311 10.26 18.11 26.40
C LEU A 311 9.25 17.64 27.46
N GLY A 312 9.50 16.50 28.12
CA GLY A 312 8.54 15.85 29.01
C GLY A 312 7.30 15.29 28.28
N ASP A 313 7.38 15.05 26.96
CA ASP A 313 6.29 14.47 26.18
C ASP A 313 6.31 12.94 26.31
N GLU A 314 5.70 12.43 27.39
CA GLU A 314 5.59 11.00 27.67
C GLU A 314 4.88 10.22 26.55
N SER A 315 3.96 10.85 25.82
CA SER A 315 3.22 10.18 24.74
C SER A 315 4.12 9.88 23.54
N GLN A 316 4.93 10.86 23.11
CA GLN A 316 5.90 10.65 22.04
C GLN A 316 7.05 9.76 22.48
N ARG A 317 7.53 9.94 23.72
CA ARG A 317 8.54 9.08 24.35
C ARG A 317 8.13 7.61 24.27
N ALA A 318 6.90 7.25 24.65
CA ALA A 318 6.42 5.88 24.57
C ALA A 318 6.42 5.33 23.13
N SER A 319 6.01 6.13 22.13
CA SER A 319 6.07 5.71 20.73
C SER A 319 7.49 5.51 20.20
N VAL A 320 8.46 6.30 20.67
CA VAL A 320 9.88 6.11 20.36
C VAL A 320 10.42 4.84 21.03
N LEU A 321 10.12 4.63 22.31
CA LEU A 321 10.49 3.42 23.05
C LEU A 321 9.95 2.15 22.38
N PHE A 322 8.71 2.20 21.88
CA PHE A 322 8.11 1.09 21.13
C PHE A 322 8.91 0.74 19.88
N GLY A 323 9.25 1.73 19.05
CA GLY A 323 10.05 1.51 17.82
C GLY A 323 11.47 1.01 18.13
N LEU A 324 12.07 1.50 19.21
CA LEU A 324 13.37 1.03 19.69
C LEU A 324 13.28 -0.42 20.19
N ALA A 325 12.21 -0.79 20.90
CA ALA A 325 11.95 -2.16 21.35
C ALA A 325 11.82 -3.14 20.17
N GLU A 326 11.07 -2.76 19.12
CA GLU A 326 10.99 -3.53 17.87
C GLU A 326 12.37 -3.71 17.22
N THR A 327 13.22 -2.68 17.29
CA THR A 327 14.58 -2.71 16.74
C THR A 327 15.48 -3.68 17.53
N HIS A 328 15.46 -3.63 18.86
CA HIS A 328 16.20 -4.60 19.69
C HIS A 328 15.66 -6.03 19.51
N GLN A 329 14.35 -6.20 19.39
CA GLN A 329 13.75 -7.50 19.07
C GLN A 329 14.27 -8.05 17.74
N SER A 330 14.33 -7.23 16.68
CA SER A 330 14.85 -7.66 15.37
C SER A 330 16.32 -8.13 15.41
N ARG A 331 17.08 -7.65 16.41
CA ARG A 331 18.47 -8.02 16.67
C ARG A 331 18.60 -9.20 17.65
N SER A 332 17.49 -9.80 18.06
CA SER A 332 17.41 -10.83 19.10
C SER A 332 17.95 -10.39 20.47
N GLU A 333 17.98 -9.07 20.73
CA GLU A 333 18.40 -8.48 22.01
C GLU A 333 17.20 -8.42 22.97
N TYR A 334 16.65 -9.60 23.29
CA TYR A 334 15.35 -9.75 23.95
C TYR A 334 15.27 -9.08 25.32
N GLY A 335 16.36 -9.10 26.10
CA GLY A 335 16.41 -8.46 27.42
C GLY A 335 16.20 -6.94 27.38
N GLU A 336 16.75 -6.26 26.36
CA GLU A 336 16.52 -4.82 26.17
C GLU A 336 15.13 -4.55 25.59
N ALA A 337 14.67 -5.38 24.65
CA ALA A 337 13.32 -5.27 24.10
C ALA A 337 12.24 -5.37 25.20
N ILE A 338 12.36 -6.32 26.13
CA ILE A 338 11.42 -6.47 27.26
C ILE A 338 11.39 -5.21 28.14
N LYS A 339 12.55 -4.65 28.49
CA LYS A 339 12.62 -3.42 29.30
C LYS A 339 11.89 -2.26 28.61
N LEU A 340 12.19 -2.04 27.34
CA LEU A 340 11.64 -0.94 26.56
C LEU A 340 10.13 -1.09 26.34
N TYR A 341 9.64 -2.28 25.99
CA TYR A 341 8.21 -2.52 25.87
C TYR A 341 7.49 -2.40 27.23
N SER A 342 8.11 -2.83 28.34
CA SER A 342 7.54 -2.70 29.69
C SER A 342 7.40 -1.24 30.11
N GLU A 343 8.40 -0.41 29.82
CA GLU A 343 8.35 1.03 30.07
C GLU A 343 7.25 1.71 29.22
N CYS A 344 7.20 1.38 27.93
CA CYS A 344 6.15 1.82 27.02
C CYS A 344 4.75 1.42 27.49
N LEU A 345 4.60 0.17 27.96
CA LEU A 345 3.35 -0.37 28.52
C LEU A 345 2.89 0.44 29.74
N GLN A 346 3.81 0.76 30.65
CA GLN A 346 3.52 1.55 31.83
C GLN A 346 3.04 2.96 31.46
N ILE A 347 3.72 3.62 30.52
CA ILE A 347 3.33 4.97 30.06
C ILE A 347 1.94 4.94 29.43
N TYR A 348 1.67 4.01 28.50
CA TYR A 348 0.35 3.89 27.87
C TYR A 348 -0.76 3.53 28.84
N THR A 349 -0.46 2.72 29.86
CA THR A 349 -1.40 2.40 30.94
C THR A 349 -1.75 3.65 31.75
N ASN A 350 -0.74 4.42 32.19
CA ASN A 350 -0.95 5.65 32.94
C ASN A 350 -1.71 6.71 32.13
N ALA A 351 -1.46 6.78 30.83
CA ALA A 351 -2.13 7.71 29.91
C ALA A 351 -3.55 7.25 29.50
N GLY A 352 -4.00 6.05 29.90
CA GLY A 352 -5.29 5.50 29.49
C GLY A 352 -5.40 5.16 28.00
N ARG A 353 -4.27 5.07 27.29
CA ARG A 353 -4.18 4.76 25.85
C ARG A 353 -4.36 3.26 25.62
N LYS A 354 -5.61 2.78 25.70
CA LYS A 354 -5.96 1.34 25.64
C LYS A 354 -5.39 0.62 24.42
N ARG A 355 -5.53 1.20 23.22
CA ARG A 355 -5.03 0.60 21.97
C ARG A 355 -3.51 0.42 22.01
N ASP A 356 -2.79 1.46 22.42
CA ASP A 356 -1.33 1.44 22.46
C ASP A 356 -0.79 0.54 23.59
N ARG A 357 -1.50 0.47 24.72
CA ARG A 357 -1.25 -0.52 25.77
C ARG A 357 -1.33 -1.94 25.22
N ALA A 358 -2.37 -2.27 24.45
CA ALA A 358 -2.50 -3.58 23.82
C ALA A 358 -1.38 -3.87 22.82
N ALA A 359 -0.92 -2.85 22.07
CA ALA A 359 0.23 -3.00 21.18
C ALA A 359 1.51 -3.33 21.95
N ALA A 360 1.77 -2.66 23.08
CA ALA A 360 2.92 -2.96 23.93
C ALA A 360 2.87 -4.37 24.54
N LEU A 361 1.69 -4.81 25.01
CA LEU A 361 1.48 -6.19 25.46
C LEU A 361 1.74 -7.21 24.35
N TRP A 362 1.22 -6.94 23.14
CA TRP A 362 1.45 -7.79 21.97
C TRP A 362 2.94 -7.88 21.62
N GLY A 363 3.67 -6.76 21.67
CA GLY A 363 5.12 -6.71 21.47
C GLY A 363 5.90 -7.55 22.50
N LEU A 364 5.56 -7.43 23.79
CA LEU A 364 6.12 -8.28 24.85
C LEU A 364 5.82 -9.76 24.63
N ALA A 365 4.56 -10.08 24.32
CA ALA A 365 4.14 -11.46 24.07
C ALA A 365 4.94 -12.11 22.94
N LYS A 366 5.20 -11.33 21.88
CA LYS A 366 6.05 -11.77 20.76
C LYS A 366 7.48 -12.05 21.21
N VAL A 367 8.08 -11.18 22.02
CA VAL A 367 9.44 -11.40 22.55
C VAL A 367 9.50 -12.65 23.44
N HIS A 368 8.54 -12.84 24.36
CA HIS A 368 8.47 -14.03 25.20
C HIS A 368 8.28 -15.31 24.37
N ARG A 369 7.45 -15.26 23.33
CA ARG A 369 7.30 -16.38 22.38
C ARG A 369 8.63 -16.68 21.66
N ASP A 370 9.33 -15.66 21.18
CA ASP A 370 10.61 -15.82 20.49
C ASP A 370 11.70 -16.40 21.43
N GLN A 371 11.56 -16.23 22.75
CA GLN A 371 12.38 -16.87 23.79
C GLN A 371 11.87 -18.25 24.25
N ALA A 372 10.82 -18.78 23.61
CA ALA A 372 10.11 -20.01 23.99
C ALA A 372 9.47 -19.99 25.40
N GLU A 373 9.21 -18.81 25.95
CA GLU A 373 8.51 -18.59 27.22
C GLU A 373 6.98 -18.55 26.98
N TYR A 374 6.44 -19.67 26.46
CA TYR A 374 5.08 -19.74 25.92
C TYR A 374 3.97 -19.40 26.92
N SER A 375 4.13 -19.75 28.20
CA SER A 375 3.13 -19.43 29.23
C SER A 375 2.94 -17.92 29.41
N GLU A 376 4.04 -17.16 29.39
CA GLU A 376 4.00 -15.70 29.54
C GLU A 376 3.46 -15.06 28.26
N ALA A 377 3.90 -15.55 27.09
CA ALA A 377 3.38 -15.12 25.80
C ALA A 377 1.86 -15.29 25.69
N THR A 378 1.32 -16.45 26.09
CA THR A 378 -0.13 -16.71 26.08
C THR A 378 -0.88 -15.75 27.00
N HIS A 379 -0.37 -15.48 28.20
CA HIS A 379 -0.98 -14.53 29.12
C HIS A 379 -1.05 -13.11 28.51
N LEU A 380 0.09 -12.61 28.01
CA LEU A 380 0.22 -11.27 27.45
C LEU A 380 -0.62 -11.09 26.18
N TYR A 381 -0.61 -12.06 25.27
CA TYR A 381 -1.47 -12.02 24.09
C TYR A 381 -2.96 -12.09 24.45
N SER A 382 -3.35 -12.88 25.45
CA SER A 382 -4.75 -12.96 25.90
C SER A 382 -5.24 -11.62 26.46
N GLU A 383 -4.38 -10.93 27.22
CA GLU A 383 -4.69 -9.58 27.72
C GLU A 383 -4.82 -8.57 26.56
N ALA A 384 -3.89 -8.59 25.60
CA ALA A 384 -3.96 -7.75 24.41
C ALA A 384 -5.24 -8.04 23.59
N LEU A 385 -5.61 -9.32 23.44
CA LEU A 385 -6.79 -9.76 22.70
C LEU A 385 -8.07 -9.20 23.32
N GLN A 386 -8.18 -9.26 24.65
CA GLN A 386 -9.32 -8.71 25.36
C GLN A 386 -9.43 -7.21 25.13
N ILE A 387 -8.31 -6.47 25.23
CA ILE A 387 -8.32 -5.01 25.02
C ILE A 387 -8.70 -4.66 23.58
N TYR A 388 -8.15 -5.34 22.57
CA TYR A 388 -8.51 -5.09 21.17
C TYR A 388 -9.96 -5.44 20.88
N THR A 389 -10.50 -6.48 21.53
CA THR A 389 -11.92 -6.82 21.47
C THR A 389 -12.79 -5.71 22.08
N ASP A 390 -12.43 -5.20 23.26
CA ASP A 390 -13.16 -4.13 23.95
C ASP A 390 -13.13 -2.80 23.20
N VAL A 391 -12.00 -2.48 22.54
CA VAL A 391 -11.84 -1.28 21.71
C VAL A 391 -12.51 -1.45 20.34
N GLY A 392 -12.86 -2.67 19.94
CA GLY A 392 -13.46 -2.98 18.65
C GLY A 392 -12.48 -2.91 17.48
N ASP A 393 -11.18 -3.09 17.72
CA ASP A 393 -10.19 -3.18 16.66
C ASP A 393 -10.13 -4.61 16.09
N LEU A 394 -10.97 -4.85 15.08
CA LEU A 394 -11.09 -6.18 14.48
C LEU A 394 -9.79 -6.67 13.84
N ARG A 395 -8.97 -5.77 13.28
CA ARG A 395 -7.73 -6.14 12.59
C ARG A 395 -6.65 -6.54 13.59
N GLU A 396 -6.43 -5.72 14.61
CA GLU A 396 -5.42 -6.02 15.64
C GLU A 396 -5.87 -7.20 16.52
N ARG A 397 -7.18 -7.39 16.72
CA ARG A 397 -7.74 -8.61 17.32
C ARG A 397 -7.34 -9.86 16.52
N ALA A 398 -7.51 -9.83 15.19
CA ALA A 398 -7.15 -10.95 14.32
C ALA A 398 -5.63 -11.24 14.32
N LEU A 399 -4.80 -10.19 14.31
CA LEU A 399 -3.34 -10.34 14.45
C LEU A 399 -2.94 -10.92 15.82
N THR A 400 -3.69 -10.61 16.87
CA THR A 400 -3.45 -11.18 18.21
C THR A 400 -3.86 -12.65 18.29
N LEU A 401 -4.98 -13.02 17.67
CA LEU A 401 -5.39 -14.43 17.53
C LEU A 401 -4.33 -15.25 16.77
N LEU A 402 -3.76 -14.68 15.69
CA LEU A 402 -2.66 -15.30 14.95
C LEU A 402 -1.44 -15.55 15.86
N GLY A 403 -1.05 -14.54 16.66
CA GLY A 403 0.04 -14.65 17.63
C GLY A 403 -0.19 -15.74 18.67
N LEU A 404 -1.41 -15.85 19.23
CA LEU A 404 -1.79 -16.93 20.15
C LEU A 404 -1.75 -18.30 19.48
N ALA A 405 -2.29 -18.41 18.26
CA ALA A 405 -2.31 -19.65 17.52
C ALA A 405 -0.89 -20.18 17.26
N GLU A 406 0.07 -19.28 16.95
CA GLU A 406 1.48 -19.63 16.81
C GLU A 406 2.09 -20.15 18.12
N VAL A 407 1.75 -19.55 19.27
CA VAL A 407 2.20 -20.04 20.59
C VAL A 407 1.69 -21.45 20.84
N HIS A 408 0.39 -21.70 20.67
CA HIS A 408 -0.20 -23.03 20.82
C HIS A 408 0.41 -24.06 19.84
N ARG A 409 0.70 -23.65 18.60
CA ARG A 409 1.40 -24.50 17.62
C ARG A 409 2.78 -24.90 18.12
N PHE A 410 3.58 -23.97 18.67
CA PHE A 410 4.90 -24.27 19.21
C PHE A 410 4.85 -25.14 20.49
N GLN A 411 3.74 -25.11 21.22
CA GLN A 411 3.46 -26.04 22.34
C GLN A 411 2.94 -27.40 21.88
N HIS A 412 2.79 -27.63 20.57
CA HIS A 412 2.18 -28.81 19.95
C HIS A 412 0.69 -29.01 20.30
N GLU A 413 0.02 -27.97 20.77
CA GLU A 413 -1.42 -27.93 21.07
C GLU A 413 -2.21 -27.63 19.79
N CYS A 414 -2.19 -28.59 18.87
CA CYS A 414 -2.61 -28.36 17.49
C CYS A 414 -4.11 -28.05 17.36
N THR A 415 -4.96 -28.61 18.23
CA THR A 415 -6.41 -28.37 18.23
C THR A 415 -6.73 -26.91 18.53
N GLU A 416 -6.12 -26.36 19.56
CA GLU A 416 -6.23 -24.97 19.97
C GLU A 416 -5.67 -24.04 18.89
N ALA A 417 -4.51 -24.37 18.33
CA ALA A 417 -3.91 -23.62 17.24
C ALA A 417 -4.83 -23.54 16.01
N LEU A 418 -5.40 -24.67 15.55
CA LEU A 418 -6.31 -24.70 14.41
C LEU A 418 -7.58 -23.86 14.64
N ASN A 419 -8.15 -23.90 15.85
CA ASN A 419 -9.31 -23.09 16.21
C ASN A 419 -8.99 -21.59 16.15
N LEU A 420 -7.89 -21.17 16.76
CA LEU A 420 -7.47 -19.77 16.79
C LEU A 420 -7.08 -19.25 15.41
N PHE A 421 -6.36 -20.04 14.61
CA PHE A 421 -6.06 -19.70 13.23
C PHE A 421 -7.34 -19.56 12.38
N SER A 422 -8.32 -20.45 12.57
CA SER A 422 -9.60 -20.37 11.84
C SER A 422 -10.40 -19.11 12.23
N GLU A 423 -10.39 -18.73 13.50
CA GLU A 423 -11.01 -17.49 13.96
C GLU A 423 -10.30 -16.25 13.38
N ALA A 424 -8.96 -16.25 13.37
CA ALA A 424 -8.17 -15.19 12.74
C ALA A 424 -8.45 -15.10 11.24
N LEU A 425 -8.55 -16.24 10.55
CA LEU A 425 -8.86 -16.31 9.12
C LEU A 425 -10.22 -15.68 8.80
N GLN A 426 -11.24 -16.02 9.58
CA GLN A 426 -12.57 -15.43 9.44
C GLN A 426 -12.53 -13.92 9.68
N ALA A 427 -11.84 -13.48 10.74
CA ALA A 427 -11.73 -12.06 11.06
C ALA A 427 -11.00 -11.26 9.96
N PHE A 428 -9.91 -11.78 9.38
CA PHE A 428 -9.24 -11.13 8.24
C PHE A 428 -10.10 -11.12 6.98
N THR A 429 -10.91 -12.17 6.78
CA THR A 429 -11.89 -12.22 5.69
C THR A 429 -12.94 -11.11 5.85
N ASP A 430 -13.50 -10.94 7.05
CA ASP A 430 -14.51 -9.93 7.35
C ASP A 430 -13.96 -8.49 7.20
N VAL A 431 -12.70 -8.26 7.57
CA VAL A 431 -12.04 -6.95 7.44
C VAL A 431 -11.55 -6.69 6.00
N GLY A 432 -11.46 -7.72 5.17
CA GLY A 432 -10.93 -7.64 3.81
C GLY A 432 -9.40 -7.47 3.75
N ASP A 433 -8.67 -7.98 4.75
CA ASP A 433 -7.21 -7.98 4.77
C ASP A 433 -6.68 -9.22 4.04
N HIS A 434 -6.58 -9.13 2.72
CA HIS A 434 -6.15 -10.25 1.86
C HIS A 434 -4.74 -10.75 2.18
N ASN A 435 -3.82 -9.84 2.55
CA ASN A 435 -2.44 -10.21 2.85
C ASN A 435 -2.38 -11.05 4.14
N SER A 436 -3.01 -10.56 5.21
CA SER A 436 -3.09 -11.30 6.47
C SER A 436 -3.87 -12.61 6.32
N ARG A 437 -4.96 -12.63 5.54
CA ARG A 437 -5.71 -13.85 5.22
C ARG A 437 -4.81 -14.91 4.56
N ALA A 438 -4.00 -14.53 3.57
CA ALA A 438 -3.07 -15.44 2.92
C ALA A 438 -1.98 -15.95 3.88
N SER A 439 -1.47 -15.09 4.78
CA SER A 439 -0.55 -15.51 5.84
C SER A 439 -1.20 -16.51 6.81
N THR A 440 -2.46 -16.32 7.19
CA THR A 440 -3.17 -17.24 8.08
C THR A 440 -3.43 -18.60 7.41
N LEU A 441 -3.80 -18.61 6.13
CA LEU A 441 -3.93 -19.85 5.35
C LEU A 441 -2.60 -20.62 5.29
N TRP A 442 -1.49 -19.89 5.10
CA TRP A 442 -0.16 -20.47 5.16
C TRP A 442 0.11 -21.13 6.52
N SER A 443 -0.13 -20.43 7.63
CA SER A 443 0.07 -21.00 8.97
C SER A 443 -0.82 -22.20 9.26
N LEU A 444 -2.09 -22.19 8.82
CA LEU A 444 -2.98 -23.35 8.89
C LEU A 444 -2.42 -24.54 8.09
N ALA A 445 -1.95 -24.29 6.88
CA ALA A 445 -1.36 -25.31 6.03
C ALA A 445 -0.11 -25.94 6.67
N GLU A 446 0.71 -25.14 7.36
CA GLU A 446 1.84 -25.67 8.14
C GLU A 446 1.38 -26.61 9.26
N VAL A 447 0.34 -26.25 10.01
CA VAL A 447 -0.20 -27.14 11.07
C VAL A 447 -0.70 -28.46 10.48
N TYR A 448 -1.47 -28.43 9.39
CA TYR A 448 -1.92 -29.66 8.72
C TYR A 448 -0.76 -30.48 8.14
N ARG A 449 0.27 -29.82 7.59
CA ARG A 449 1.49 -30.50 7.11
C ARG A 449 2.22 -31.20 8.26
N ASP A 450 2.35 -30.54 9.41
CA ASP A 450 3.02 -31.11 10.59
C ASP A 450 2.23 -32.33 11.13
N GLN A 451 0.90 -32.31 11.00
CA GLN A 451 0.02 -33.46 11.28
C GLN A 451 0.02 -34.54 10.19
N ARG A 452 0.74 -34.33 9.07
CA ARG A 452 0.77 -35.18 7.88
C ARG A 452 -0.57 -35.28 7.13
N GLU A 453 -1.47 -34.33 7.36
CA GLU A 453 -2.72 -34.17 6.61
C GLU A 453 -2.45 -33.39 5.30
N TYR A 454 -1.65 -33.99 4.43
CA TYR A 454 -1.11 -33.35 3.23
C TYR A 454 -2.18 -32.85 2.24
N SER A 455 -3.35 -33.49 2.20
CA SER A 455 -4.47 -33.06 1.34
C SER A 455 -5.06 -31.72 1.77
N GLU A 456 -5.22 -31.50 3.08
CA GLU A 456 -5.73 -30.23 3.60
C GLU A 456 -4.68 -29.13 3.51
N ALA A 457 -3.41 -29.45 3.82
CA ALA A 457 -2.29 -28.53 3.63
C ALA A 457 -2.17 -28.03 2.18
N SER A 458 -2.28 -28.94 1.20
CA SER A 458 -2.23 -28.59 -0.23
C SER A 458 -3.35 -27.62 -0.65
N LYS A 459 -4.58 -27.84 -0.18
CA LYS A 459 -5.71 -26.93 -0.46
C LYS A 459 -5.44 -25.52 0.08
N LEU A 460 -4.99 -25.43 1.34
CA LEU A 460 -4.75 -24.17 2.01
C LEU A 460 -3.58 -23.39 1.40
N TYR A 461 -2.47 -24.07 1.07
CA TYR A 461 -1.38 -23.42 0.34
C TYR A 461 -1.81 -22.96 -1.06
N SER A 462 -2.66 -23.73 -1.75
CA SER A 462 -3.21 -23.33 -3.06
C SER A 462 -4.10 -22.10 -2.95
N GLU A 463 -4.93 -22.00 -1.92
CA GLU A 463 -5.75 -20.80 -1.66
C GLU A 463 -4.86 -19.60 -1.33
N ALA A 464 -3.84 -19.77 -0.49
CA ALA A 464 -2.85 -18.73 -0.20
C ALA A 464 -2.15 -18.27 -1.49
N LEU A 465 -1.73 -19.22 -2.35
CA LEU A 465 -1.10 -18.93 -3.64
C LEU A 465 -2.00 -18.09 -4.54
N GLN A 466 -3.29 -18.45 -4.62
CA GLN A 466 -4.26 -17.70 -5.39
C GLN A 466 -4.38 -16.26 -4.89
N ILE A 467 -4.56 -16.05 -3.59
CA ILE A 467 -4.69 -14.70 -3.01
C ILE A 467 -3.43 -13.87 -3.25
N ARG A 468 -2.24 -14.46 -3.02
CA ARG A 468 -0.94 -13.79 -3.25
C ARG A 468 -0.78 -13.36 -4.72
N THR A 469 -1.24 -14.20 -5.64
CA THR A 469 -1.25 -13.89 -7.07
C THR A 469 -2.22 -12.75 -7.40
N GLU A 470 -3.43 -12.77 -6.84
CA GLU A 470 -4.45 -11.74 -7.06
C GLU A 470 -4.02 -10.36 -6.53
N ILE A 471 -3.33 -10.30 -5.40
CA ILE A 471 -2.84 -9.03 -4.82
C ILE A 471 -1.49 -8.59 -5.40
N GLY A 472 -0.89 -9.36 -6.32
CA GLY A 472 0.40 -9.05 -6.93
C GLY A 472 1.61 -9.20 -5.99
N ASP A 473 1.46 -9.93 -4.88
CA ASP A 473 2.56 -10.21 -3.95
C ASP A 473 3.45 -11.33 -4.51
N ARG A 474 4.45 -10.91 -5.28
CA ARG A 474 5.39 -11.83 -5.94
C ARG A 474 6.17 -12.67 -4.94
N ARG A 475 6.64 -12.08 -3.84
CA ARG A 475 7.39 -12.79 -2.80
C ARG A 475 6.51 -13.84 -2.13
N GLY A 476 5.32 -13.46 -1.67
CA GLY A 476 4.39 -14.39 -1.03
C GLY A 476 3.86 -15.47 -1.97
N ARG A 477 3.82 -15.22 -3.29
CA ARG A 477 3.56 -16.26 -4.30
C ARG A 477 4.67 -17.33 -4.32
N GLY A 478 5.93 -16.89 -4.25
CA GLY A 478 7.09 -17.78 -4.12
C GLY A 478 7.01 -18.64 -2.85
N THR A 479 6.67 -18.02 -1.71
CA THR A 479 6.47 -18.74 -0.44
C THR A 479 5.37 -19.79 -0.55
N ALA A 480 4.21 -19.44 -1.10
CA ALA A 480 3.09 -20.37 -1.28
C ALA A 480 3.45 -21.57 -2.18
N LEU A 481 4.18 -21.34 -3.28
CA LEU A 481 4.71 -22.40 -4.14
C LEU A 481 5.70 -23.32 -3.41
N TRP A 482 6.61 -22.74 -2.62
CA TRP A 482 7.55 -23.50 -1.81
C TRP A 482 6.81 -24.40 -0.80
N GLY A 483 5.73 -23.93 -0.18
CA GLY A 483 4.90 -24.73 0.73
C GLY A 483 4.19 -25.90 0.03
N LEU A 484 3.64 -25.67 -1.17
CA LEU A 484 3.09 -26.75 -2.00
C LEU A 484 4.17 -27.78 -2.37
N ALA A 485 5.36 -27.30 -2.74
CA ALA A 485 6.49 -28.16 -3.08
C ALA A 485 6.91 -29.04 -1.89
N GLU A 486 6.90 -28.50 -0.66
CA GLU A 486 7.14 -29.28 0.56
C GLU A 486 6.10 -30.39 0.76
N VAL A 487 4.83 -30.13 0.44
CA VAL A 487 3.77 -31.15 0.50
C VAL A 487 4.03 -32.26 -0.52
N HIS A 488 4.28 -31.91 -1.79
CA HIS A 488 4.61 -32.88 -2.84
C HIS A 488 5.87 -33.70 -2.52
N ARG A 489 6.90 -33.05 -1.96
CA ARG A 489 8.12 -33.70 -1.48
C ARG A 489 7.82 -34.72 -0.38
N ALA A 490 6.92 -34.40 0.54
CA ALA A 490 6.55 -35.27 1.66
C ALA A 490 5.76 -36.51 1.21
N VAL A 491 4.93 -36.39 0.17
CA VAL A 491 4.23 -37.53 -0.46
C VAL A 491 5.05 -38.25 -1.55
N GLN A 492 6.31 -37.85 -1.76
CA GLN A 492 7.26 -38.42 -2.73
C GLN A 492 6.91 -38.17 -4.20
N GLU A 493 6.10 -37.16 -4.48
CA GLU A 493 5.82 -36.62 -5.81
C GLU A 493 6.95 -35.65 -6.21
N TYR A 494 8.14 -36.22 -6.43
CA TYR A 494 9.36 -35.43 -6.58
C TYR A 494 9.40 -34.59 -7.86
N ALA A 495 8.76 -35.00 -8.94
CA ALA A 495 8.76 -34.25 -10.19
C ALA A 495 7.98 -32.93 -10.03
N GLU A 496 6.79 -33.02 -9.41
CA GLU A 496 5.92 -31.90 -9.08
C GLU A 496 6.60 -30.96 -8.09
N ALA A 497 7.25 -31.51 -7.04
CA ALA A 497 8.00 -30.73 -6.07
C ALA A 497 9.15 -29.94 -6.72
N ILE A 498 9.95 -30.58 -7.59
CA ILE A 498 11.06 -29.91 -8.29
C ILE A 498 10.54 -28.76 -9.15
N GLN A 499 9.44 -28.96 -9.88
CA GLN A 499 8.84 -27.90 -10.69
C GLN A 499 8.45 -26.68 -9.84
N MET A 500 7.74 -26.92 -8.73
CA MET A 500 7.27 -25.84 -7.85
C MET A 500 8.41 -25.13 -7.12
N TYR A 501 9.42 -25.87 -6.61
CA TYR A 501 10.61 -25.24 -6.04
C TYR A 501 11.39 -24.43 -7.07
N SER A 502 11.50 -24.91 -8.32
CA SER A 502 12.20 -24.17 -9.38
C SER A 502 11.52 -22.84 -9.68
N GLU A 503 10.18 -22.82 -9.74
CA GLU A 503 9.40 -21.59 -9.90
C GLU A 503 9.54 -20.65 -8.69
N ALA A 504 9.47 -21.19 -7.46
CA ALA A 504 9.67 -20.42 -6.24
C ALA A 504 11.08 -19.81 -6.18
N MET A 505 12.12 -20.57 -6.53
CA MET A 505 13.51 -20.12 -6.58
C MET A 505 13.71 -18.98 -7.58
N GLN A 506 13.13 -19.08 -8.77
CA GLN A 506 13.17 -18.00 -9.77
C GLN A 506 12.51 -16.74 -9.22
N ILE A 507 11.33 -16.89 -8.60
CA ILE A 507 10.63 -15.78 -7.96
C ILE A 507 11.50 -15.12 -6.89
N PHE A 508 12.09 -15.90 -5.98
CA PHE A 508 12.95 -15.36 -4.91
C PHE A 508 14.20 -14.67 -5.47
N THR A 509 14.77 -15.21 -6.54
CA THR A 509 15.89 -14.58 -7.26
C THR A 509 15.48 -13.22 -7.84
N ASP A 510 14.33 -13.16 -8.52
CA ASP A 510 13.83 -11.93 -9.14
C ASP A 510 13.49 -10.83 -8.13
N VAL A 511 13.00 -11.20 -6.95
CA VAL A 511 12.69 -10.24 -5.87
C VAL A 511 13.89 -9.95 -4.96
N GLY A 512 15.02 -10.61 -5.18
CA GLY A 512 16.22 -10.46 -4.36
C GLY A 512 16.13 -11.07 -2.96
N ASP A 513 15.20 -12.00 -2.71
CA ASP A 513 15.08 -12.72 -1.43
C ASP A 513 16.10 -13.87 -1.38
N GLN A 514 17.34 -13.54 -1.03
CA GLN A 514 18.43 -14.50 -0.97
C GLN A 514 18.20 -15.58 0.11
N ALA A 515 17.50 -15.25 1.19
CA ALA A 515 17.22 -16.19 2.28
C ALA A 515 16.34 -17.33 1.79
N SER A 516 15.17 -17.00 1.22
CA SER A 516 14.25 -18.01 0.69
C SER A 516 14.80 -18.69 -0.56
N ARG A 517 15.64 -18.02 -1.36
CA ARG A 517 16.38 -18.66 -2.46
C ARG A 517 17.30 -19.76 -1.95
N ALA A 518 18.13 -19.48 -0.94
CA ALA A 518 19.05 -20.46 -0.36
C ALA A 518 18.32 -21.66 0.24
N GLU A 519 17.23 -21.42 0.97
CA GLU A 519 16.38 -22.49 1.52
C GLU A 519 15.79 -23.37 0.42
N THR A 520 15.31 -22.76 -0.67
CA THR A 520 14.77 -23.49 -1.83
C THR A 520 15.83 -24.35 -2.52
N LEU A 521 17.06 -23.84 -2.66
CA LEU A 521 18.20 -24.60 -3.22
C LEU A 521 18.52 -25.83 -2.35
N VAL A 522 18.51 -25.69 -1.02
CA VAL A 522 18.71 -26.79 -0.08
C VAL A 522 17.59 -27.84 -0.22
N SER A 523 16.33 -27.42 -0.33
CA SER A 523 15.20 -28.35 -0.53
C SER A 523 15.29 -29.11 -1.86
N LEU A 524 15.66 -28.42 -2.95
CA LEU A 524 15.92 -29.05 -4.26
C LEU A 524 17.06 -30.06 -4.19
N ALA A 525 18.19 -29.69 -3.57
CA ALA A 525 19.35 -30.56 -3.39
C ALA A 525 18.97 -31.84 -2.64
N GLY A 526 18.17 -31.72 -1.58
CA GLY A 526 17.66 -32.85 -0.81
C GLY A 526 16.77 -33.80 -1.62
N ILE A 527 15.98 -33.29 -2.58
CA ILE A 527 15.21 -34.15 -3.50
C ILE A 527 16.14 -34.88 -4.46
N HIS A 528 17.07 -34.17 -5.11
CA HIS A 528 18.03 -34.79 -6.04
C HIS A 528 18.87 -35.87 -5.34
N GLN A 529 19.27 -35.65 -4.09
CA GLN A 529 19.94 -36.65 -3.28
C GLN A 529 19.08 -37.91 -3.09
N LYS A 530 17.79 -37.76 -2.74
CA LYS A 530 16.86 -38.90 -2.57
C LYS A 530 16.61 -39.68 -3.87
N GLN A 531 16.66 -39.01 -5.01
CA GLN A 531 16.54 -39.64 -6.33
C GLN A 531 17.84 -40.30 -6.83
N GLY A 532 18.96 -40.15 -6.12
CA GLY A 532 20.27 -40.65 -6.55
C GLY A 532 20.98 -39.76 -7.57
N HIS A 533 20.45 -38.57 -7.85
CA HIS A 533 21.05 -37.53 -8.69
C HIS A 533 22.14 -36.77 -7.91
N SER A 534 23.21 -37.47 -7.54
CA SER A 534 24.24 -36.97 -6.63
C SER A 534 25.02 -35.78 -7.18
N GLY A 535 25.21 -35.69 -8.51
CA GLY A 535 25.92 -34.57 -9.15
C GLY A 535 25.13 -33.26 -9.02
N GLU A 536 23.84 -33.31 -9.34
CA GLU A 536 22.90 -32.20 -9.21
C GLU A 536 22.76 -31.76 -7.75
N ALA A 537 22.62 -32.71 -6.82
CA ALA A 537 22.52 -32.41 -5.39
C ALA A 537 23.77 -31.68 -4.87
N ILE A 538 24.97 -32.13 -5.22
CA ILE A 538 26.23 -31.47 -4.84
C ILE A 538 26.29 -30.04 -5.39
N SER A 539 25.89 -29.84 -6.65
CA SER A 539 25.88 -28.51 -7.28
C SER A 539 24.95 -27.55 -6.53
N LEU A 540 23.72 -27.98 -6.25
CA LEU A 540 22.71 -27.17 -5.57
C LEU A 540 23.11 -26.85 -4.12
N TYR A 541 23.69 -27.80 -3.39
CA TYR A 541 24.22 -27.53 -2.04
C TYR A 541 25.40 -26.55 -2.06
N THR A 542 26.23 -26.59 -3.10
CA THR A 542 27.35 -25.65 -3.24
C THR A 542 26.84 -24.25 -3.54
N GLU A 543 25.89 -24.10 -4.47
CA GLU A 543 25.24 -22.82 -4.77
C GLU A 543 24.52 -22.25 -3.53
N ALA A 544 23.78 -23.09 -2.79
CA ALA A 544 23.12 -22.66 -1.56
C ALA A 544 24.14 -22.11 -0.53
N SER A 545 25.31 -22.75 -0.42
CA SER A 545 26.38 -22.29 0.47
C SER A 545 26.89 -20.91 0.09
N GLU A 546 27.19 -20.68 -1.20
CA GLU A 546 27.66 -19.38 -1.71
C GLU A 546 26.66 -18.26 -1.37
N VAL A 547 25.36 -18.48 -1.60
CA VAL A 547 24.31 -17.51 -1.26
C VAL A 547 24.26 -17.24 0.25
N LEU A 548 24.40 -18.28 1.08
CA LEU A 548 24.41 -18.14 2.54
C LEU A 548 25.67 -17.41 3.04
N GLU A 549 26.82 -17.60 2.41
CA GLU A 549 28.05 -16.85 2.72
C GLU A 549 27.90 -15.36 2.38
N GLU A 550 27.33 -15.03 1.21
CA GLU A 550 27.05 -13.65 0.82
C GLU A 550 26.11 -12.94 1.81
N MET A 551 25.20 -13.69 2.44
CA MET A 551 24.32 -13.19 3.50
C MET A 551 24.98 -13.11 4.89
N GLY A 552 26.23 -13.58 5.04
CA GLY A 552 26.90 -13.69 6.33
C GLY A 552 26.42 -14.84 7.21
N ASN A 553 25.62 -15.77 6.68
CA ASN A 553 25.17 -16.98 7.38
C ASN A 553 26.21 -18.11 7.23
N SER A 554 27.36 -17.95 7.88
CA SER A 554 28.47 -18.92 7.81
C SER A 554 28.07 -20.31 8.32
N ARG A 555 27.14 -20.39 9.27
CA ARG A 555 26.65 -21.66 9.80
C ARG A 555 25.86 -22.43 8.74
N GLY A 556 24.87 -21.79 8.12
CA GLY A 556 24.08 -22.41 7.06
C GLY A 556 24.95 -22.80 5.86
N ALA A 557 25.92 -21.94 5.51
CA ALA A 557 26.88 -22.24 4.46
C ALA A 557 27.71 -23.51 4.76
N SER A 558 28.17 -23.68 5.99
CA SER A 558 28.88 -24.89 6.45
C SER A 558 27.98 -26.12 6.37
N GLU A 559 26.75 -26.03 6.88
CA GLU A 559 25.78 -27.14 6.84
C GLU A 559 25.49 -27.59 5.40
N ALA A 560 25.35 -26.65 4.45
CA ALA A 560 25.17 -26.96 3.04
C ALA A 560 26.41 -27.66 2.43
N LEU A 561 27.63 -27.19 2.73
CA LEU A 561 28.87 -27.83 2.27
C LEU A 561 29.09 -29.21 2.89
N GLU A 562 28.72 -29.41 4.15
CA GLU A 562 28.77 -30.70 4.82
C GLU A 562 27.86 -31.72 4.12
N ASN A 563 26.65 -31.32 3.72
CA ASN A 563 25.76 -32.16 2.94
C ASN A 563 26.38 -32.53 1.58
N ALA A 564 26.97 -31.57 0.86
CA ALA A 564 27.69 -31.83 -0.38
C ALA A 564 28.87 -32.80 -0.18
N ALA A 565 29.66 -32.61 0.88
CA ALA A 565 30.80 -33.46 1.22
C ALA A 565 30.37 -34.89 1.60
N TYR A 566 29.27 -35.02 2.34
CA TYR A 566 28.68 -36.32 2.67
C TYR A 566 28.31 -37.11 1.41
N ILE A 567 27.67 -36.46 0.43
CA ILE A 567 27.33 -37.09 -0.85
C ILE A 567 28.60 -37.51 -1.61
N ARG A 568 29.64 -36.65 -1.67
CA ARG A 568 30.92 -37.00 -2.30
C ARG A 568 31.57 -38.23 -1.66
N LYS A 569 31.54 -38.32 -0.33
CA LYS A 569 32.10 -39.45 0.41
C LYS A 569 31.39 -40.76 0.10
N THR A 570 30.05 -40.76 0.11
CA THR A 570 29.26 -41.97 -0.20
C THR A 570 29.43 -42.44 -1.65
N LEU A 571 29.61 -41.52 -2.59
CA LEU A 571 29.98 -41.85 -3.98
C LEU A 571 31.37 -42.48 -4.07
N GLN A 572 32.34 -41.98 -3.29
CA GLN A 572 33.70 -42.55 -3.29
C GLN A 572 33.74 -43.95 -2.68
N GLU A 573 33.01 -44.17 -1.57
CA GLU A 573 32.90 -45.48 -0.90
C GLU A 573 32.23 -46.53 -1.81
N SER A 574 31.12 -46.17 -2.47
CA SER A 574 30.45 -47.06 -3.43
C SER A 574 31.31 -47.36 -4.67
N ALA A 575 32.11 -46.40 -5.15
CA ALA A 575 33.06 -46.63 -6.22
C ALA A 575 34.17 -47.61 -5.80
N THR A 576 34.70 -47.50 -4.57
CA THR A 576 35.72 -48.41 -4.05
C THR A 576 35.22 -49.83 -3.82
N ASP A 577 33.97 -50.00 -3.35
CA ASP A 577 33.36 -51.32 -3.19
C ASP A 577 33.11 -52.01 -4.53
N SER A 578 32.70 -51.27 -5.57
CA SER A 578 32.56 -51.82 -6.93
C SER A 578 33.90 -52.26 -7.53
N ALA A 579 34.97 -51.49 -7.28
CA ALA A 579 36.32 -51.83 -7.76
C ALA A 579 36.91 -53.04 -7.03
N ALA A 580 36.54 -53.27 -5.77
CA ALA A 580 36.93 -54.45 -5.02
C ALA A 580 36.19 -55.72 -5.49
N THR A 581 34.91 -55.62 -5.88
CA THR A 581 34.14 -56.77 -6.41
C THR A 581 34.61 -57.22 -7.79
N VAL A 582 35.01 -56.29 -8.67
CA VAL A 582 35.54 -56.63 -10.01
C VAL A 582 36.86 -57.39 -9.93
N LYS A 583 37.70 -57.14 -8.92
CA LYS A 583 39.00 -57.83 -8.76
C LYS A 583 38.92 -59.27 -8.24
N VAL A 584 37.76 -59.73 -7.76
CA VAL A 584 37.58 -61.11 -7.27
C VAL A 584 37.09 -62.06 -8.39
N GLY A 585 36.80 -61.53 -9.58
CA GLY A 585 36.27 -62.31 -10.72
C GLY A 585 37.30 -62.82 -11.74
N GLU A 586 38.59 -62.53 -11.58
CA GLU A 586 39.66 -63.01 -12.47
C GLU A 586 40.44 -64.17 -11.83
N ASP A 587 39.82 -65.36 -11.77
CA ASP A 587 40.57 -66.60 -11.54
C ASP A 587 41.31 -67.00 -12.83
N PRO A 588 42.63 -67.28 -12.79
CA PRO A 588 43.37 -67.71 -13.97
C PRO A 588 42.96 -69.14 -14.36
N LEU A 589 42.55 -69.31 -15.63
CA LEU A 589 42.28 -70.61 -16.25
C LEU A 589 43.38 -71.63 -15.93
N PRO A 590 43.05 -72.88 -15.58
CA PRO A 590 44.04 -73.89 -15.25
C PRO A 590 44.84 -74.26 -16.51
N ASN A 591 46.14 -73.99 -16.44
CA ASN A 591 47.09 -74.34 -17.48
C ASN A 591 47.20 -75.87 -17.54
N SER A 592 46.79 -76.45 -18.66
CA SER A 592 46.96 -77.87 -18.97
C SER A 592 48.28 -78.04 -19.73
N GLY A 593 49.26 -78.67 -19.09
CA GLY A 593 50.58 -78.97 -19.65
C GLY A 593 51.31 -79.98 -18.80
#